data_AF-W2ENI4-F1
#
_entry.id   AF-W2ENI4-F1
#
_cell.length_a   1.000
_cell.length_b   1.000
_cell.length_c   1.000
_cell.angle_alpha   90.00
_cell.angle_beta   90.00
_cell.angle_gamma   90.00
#
_symmetry.space_group_name_H-M   'P 1'
#
loop_
_entity.id
_entity.type
_entity.pdbx_description
1 polymer ?
#
loop_
_entity_poly.entity_id
_entity_poly.type
_entity_poly.pdbx_seq_one_letter_code
_entity_poly.pdbx_strand_id
1 'polypeptide(L)'
;MSSTPPRAAAPRVPVAVLVPAALALAAGLWSLTGPPVWRDEAATVSAAARSLPETVHLLRHVDAVHGLYYALAHVVVALGGTGIVALRLPSVVAGVLAAAGTGALGRALGGPRAGLYGGSLLALMPVLSRYSQEARPYALTMAAAVGATLLLVRALRRPTPGAFAVYGLSVAVLAYLNLFAVLVPAAHGVAVLLCRGPFARWCLAVVPGLALVAPLGWLASRQSAQVGWITRPDAGDVGMLAVQLFGDLGAATPAWLGVAPLVAALAVVGAVRSPLRAAAARAAAGSSAAGLLVRVAVPWLLLPPVALLALSWAAHPVYVFRYVL
;
A
#
# COMPACT_ATOMS: atom_id res chain seq x y z
N MET A 1 37.21 -32.83 26.62
CA MET A 1 37.08 -31.88 25.49
C MET A 1 35.63 -31.43 25.44
N SER A 2 35.34 -30.24 25.99
CA SER A 2 34.00 -29.64 26.02
C SER A 2 33.71 -28.97 24.67
N SER A 3 32.79 -29.53 23.90
CA SER A 3 32.27 -28.92 22.67
C SER A 3 31.28 -27.81 23.02
N THR A 4 31.73 -26.56 22.95
CA THR A 4 30.85 -25.40 23.03
C THR A 4 29.94 -25.40 21.78
N PRO A 5 28.61 -25.35 21.93
CA PRO A 5 27.72 -25.28 20.77
C PRO A 5 27.96 -23.94 20.03
N PRO A 6 27.87 -23.92 18.68
CA PRO A 6 28.05 -22.70 17.92
C PRO A 6 27.00 -21.68 18.35
N ARG A 7 27.45 -20.49 18.79
CA ARG A 7 26.58 -19.34 19.04
C ARG A 7 25.74 -19.09 17.79
N ALA A 8 24.42 -19.27 17.90
CA ALA A 8 23.50 -18.90 16.84
C ALA A 8 23.72 -17.41 16.50
N ALA A 9 24.25 -17.15 15.31
CA ALA A 9 24.46 -15.79 14.85
C ALA A 9 23.12 -15.05 14.86
N ALA A 10 23.10 -13.86 15.45
CA ALA A 10 21.89 -13.03 15.49
C ALA A 10 21.34 -12.87 14.05
N PRO A 11 20.02 -12.99 13.85
CA PRO A 11 19.43 -12.91 12.52
C PRO A 11 19.73 -11.53 11.90
N ARG A 12 20.59 -11.51 10.88
CA ARG A 12 20.93 -10.27 10.16
C ARG A 12 19.74 -9.86 9.31
N VAL A 13 19.23 -8.64 9.52
CA VAL A 13 18.19 -8.07 8.66
C VAL A 13 18.72 -7.99 7.23
N PRO A 14 17.99 -8.51 6.22
CA PRO A 14 18.50 -8.53 4.85
C PRO A 14 18.75 -7.11 4.30
N VAL A 15 19.82 -6.95 3.50
CA VAL A 15 20.11 -5.70 2.75
C VAL A 15 18.92 -5.26 1.90
N ALA A 16 18.18 -6.23 1.34
CA ALA A 16 16.96 -6.01 0.57
C ALA A 16 15.80 -5.36 1.37
N VAL A 17 15.93 -5.22 2.69
CA VAL A 17 14.97 -4.55 3.57
C VAL A 17 15.56 -3.24 4.10
N LEU A 18 16.83 -3.28 4.56
CA LEU A 18 17.49 -2.12 5.16
C LEU A 18 17.73 -0.98 4.19
N VAL A 19 18.17 -1.26 2.95
CA VAL A 19 18.46 -0.20 1.97
C VAL A 19 17.18 0.54 1.56
N PRO A 20 16.08 -0.13 1.15
CA PRO A 20 14.81 0.55 0.90
C PRO A 20 14.31 1.37 2.09
N ALA A 21 14.43 0.83 3.31
CA ALA A 21 14.03 1.51 4.54
C ALA A 21 14.82 2.81 4.74
N ALA A 22 16.15 2.76 4.59
CA ALA A 22 17.01 3.92 4.75
C ALA A 22 16.75 4.99 3.69
N LEU A 23 16.53 4.58 2.43
CA LEU A 23 16.19 5.50 1.34
C LEU A 23 14.85 6.20 1.60
N ALA A 24 13.82 5.45 2.00
CA ALA A 24 12.51 6.00 2.31
C ALA A 24 12.55 6.91 3.54
N LEU A 25 13.36 6.60 4.54
CA LEU A 25 13.56 7.46 5.72
C LEU A 25 14.23 8.78 5.32
N ALA A 26 15.31 8.71 4.54
CA ALA A 26 16.02 9.88 4.06
C ALA A 26 15.09 10.78 3.21
N ALA A 27 14.36 10.20 2.26
CA ALA A 27 13.39 10.92 1.44
C ALA A 27 12.24 11.50 2.28
N GLY A 28 11.68 10.72 3.20
CA GLY A 28 10.57 11.16 4.06
C GLY A 28 10.97 12.29 5.01
N LEU A 29 12.19 12.31 5.54
CA LEU A 29 12.67 13.38 6.43
C LEU A 29 13.22 14.60 5.68
N TRP A 30 13.56 14.45 4.40
CA TRP A 30 14.14 15.54 3.60
C TRP A 30 13.17 16.70 3.46
N SER A 31 13.52 17.86 4.03
CA SER A 31 12.66 19.05 4.01
C SER A 31 11.22 18.78 4.47
N LEU A 32 11.05 17.98 5.53
CA LEU A 32 9.74 17.53 6.04
C LEU A 32 8.74 18.67 6.28
N THR A 33 9.20 19.88 6.64
CA THR A 33 8.37 21.08 6.86
C THR A 33 8.37 22.05 5.68
N GLY A 34 9.08 21.72 4.60
CA GLY A 34 9.18 22.55 3.40
C GLY A 34 7.83 22.69 2.66
N PRO A 35 7.12 21.58 2.37
CA PRO A 35 5.79 21.66 1.77
C PRO A 35 4.77 22.31 2.72
N PRO A 36 4.02 23.33 2.28
CA PRO A 36 2.99 23.96 3.09
C PRO A 36 1.85 22.98 3.39
N VAL A 37 1.13 23.22 4.49
CA VAL A 37 -0.06 22.45 4.86
C VAL A 37 -1.16 22.70 3.82
N TRP A 38 -1.50 21.67 3.04
CA TRP A 38 -2.57 21.73 2.05
C TRP A 38 -3.93 21.35 2.65
N ARG A 39 -4.99 21.48 1.85
CA ARG A 39 -6.39 21.34 2.27
C ARG A 39 -6.67 20.08 3.09
N ASP A 40 -6.24 18.91 2.60
CA ASP A 40 -6.56 17.64 3.26
C ASP A 40 -5.75 17.47 4.56
N GLU A 41 -4.52 17.98 4.65
CA GLU A 41 -3.75 18.01 5.90
C GLU A 41 -4.36 18.98 6.92
N ALA A 42 -4.89 20.12 6.48
CA ALA A 42 -5.58 21.05 7.36
C ALA A 42 -6.82 20.41 8.02
N ALA A 43 -7.51 19.50 7.34
CA ALA A 43 -8.59 18.70 7.93
C ALA A 43 -8.07 17.79 9.06
N THR A 44 -6.91 17.15 8.88
CA THR A 44 -6.26 16.36 9.95
C THR A 44 -5.86 17.25 11.13
N VAL A 45 -5.23 18.39 10.88
CA VAL A 45 -4.84 19.34 11.93
C VAL A 45 -6.08 19.82 12.71
N SER A 46 -7.16 20.16 12.00
CA SER A 46 -8.44 20.53 12.63
C SER A 46 -9.03 19.39 13.45
N ALA A 47 -8.98 18.14 12.97
CA ALA A 47 -9.50 16.98 13.69
C ALA A 47 -8.68 16.65 14.94
N ALA A 48 -7.36 16.79 14.87
CA ALA A 48 -6.42 16.50 15.95
C ALA A 48 -6.44 17.58 17.07
N ALA A 49 -6.85 18.80 16.75
CA ALA A 49 -6.99 19.89 17.73
C ALA A 49 -8.35 19.87 18.48
N ARG A 50 -9.31 19.03 18.07
CA ARG A 50 -10.63 18.92 18.69
C ARG A 50 -10.60 18.06 19.94
N SER A 51 -11.59 18.24 20.81
CA SER A 51 -11.87 17.27 21.87
C SER A 51 -12.42 15.95 21.28
N LEU A 52 -12.33 14.84 22.02
CA LEU A 52 -12.87 13.54 21.57
C LEU A 52 -14.36 13.61 21.18
N PRO A 53 -15.26 14.28 21.94
CA PRO A 53 -16.66 14.42 21.53
C PRO A 53 -16.84 15.18 20.21
N GLU A 54 -16.05 16.24 19.97
CA GLU A 54 -16.10 17.01 18.73
C GLU A 54 -15.55 16.21 17.54
N THR A 55 -14.52 15.38 17.74
CA THR A 55 -14.05 14.43 16.73
C THR A 55 -15.12 13.39 16.43
N VAL A 56 -15.80 12.83 17.43
CA VAL A 56 -16.93 11.91 17.20
C VAL A 56 -18.05 12.59 16.43
N HIS A 57 -18.36 13.85 16.74
CA HIS A 57 -19.33 14.64 15.99
C HIS A 57 -18.90 14.83 14.53
N LEU A 58 -17.63 15.18 14.28
CA LEU A 58 -17.05 15.29 12.94
C LEU A 58 -17.21 14.00 12.13
N LEU A 59 -16.82 12.85 12.73
CA LEU A 59 -16.87 11.55 12.07
C LEU A 59 -18.29 11.14 11.70
N ARG A 60 -19.28 11.49 12.53
CA ARG A 60 -20.69 11.16 12.26
C ARG A 60 -21.28 11.97 11.10
N HIS A 61 -20.82 13.18 10.85
CA HIS A 61 -21.49 14.10 9.93
C HIS A 61 -20.71 14.42 8.65
N VAL A 62 -19.38 14.38 8.68
CA VAL A 62 -18.55 14.90 7.58
C VAL A 62 -17.54 13.88 7.10
N ASP A 63 -16.81 13.24 8.00
CA ASP A 63 -15.54 12.61 7.61
C ASP A 63 -15.26 11.25 8.25
N ALA A 64 -16.27 10.37 8.22
CA ALA A 64 -16.24 9.06 8.87
C ALA A 64 -15.02 8.22 8.45
N VAL A 65 -14.66 8.26 7.16
CA VAL A 65 -13.62 7.41 6.54
C VAL A 65 -12.23 7.62 7.14
N HIS A 66 -11.98 8.73 7.83
CA HIS A 66 -10.70 9.03 8.46
C HIS A 66 -10.66 8.70 9.96
N GLY A 67 -11.69 8.05 10.51
CA GLY A 67 -11.82 7.77 11.95
C GLY A 67 -10.60 7.09 12.59
N LEU A 68 -10.09 6.02 11.98
CA LEU A 68 -8.90 5.34 12.48
C LEU A 68 -7.66 6.25 12.45
N TYR A 69 -7.53 7.05 11.40
CA TYR A 69 -6.40 7.97 11.25
C TYR A 69 -6.47 9.14 12.25
N TYR A 70 -7.66 9.68 12.51
CA TYR A 70 -7.83 10.72 13.53
C TYR A 70 -7.61 10.19 14.94
N ALA A 71 -7.99 8.94 15.24
CA ALA A 71 -7.63 8.31 16.50
C ALA A 71 -6.11 8.21 16.69
N LEU A 72 -5.37 7.86 15.63
CA LEU A 72 -3.91 7.89 15.65
C LEU A 72 -3.37 9.31 15.83
N ALA A 73 -3.93 10.30 15.14
CA ALA A 73 -3.52 11.70 15.26
C ALA A 73 -3.67 12.22 16.70
N HIS A 74 -4.75 11.85 17.40
CA HIS A 74 -4.93 12.16 18.83
C HIS A 74 -3.83 11.58 19.72
N VAL A 75 -3.44 10.33 19.49
CA VAL A 75 -2.32 9.70 20.22
C VAL A 75 -1.01 10.44 19.94
N VAL A 76 -0.78 10.81 18.69
CA VAL A 76 0.42 11.56 18.27
C VAL A 76 0.46 12.94 18.94
N VAL A 77 -0.67 13.66 18.97
CA VAL A 77 -0.75 14.96 19.64
C VAL A 77 -0.54 14.83 21.15
N ALA A 78 -1.10 13.80 21.78
CA ALA A 78 -0.91 13.56 23.21
C ALA A 78 0.56 13.29 23.59
N LEU A 79 1.34 12.67 22.69
CA LEU A 79 2.73 12.30 22.94
C LEU A 79 3.75 13.35 22.46
N GLY A 80 3.49 14.00 21.34
CA GLY A 80 4.45 14.84 20.62
C GLY A 80 3.97 16.25 20.31
N GLY A 81 2.77 16.63 20.75
CA GLY A 81 2.18 17.95 20.54
C GLY A 81 1.53 18.14 19.16
N THR A 82 1.02 19.35 18.91
CA THR A 82 0.23 19.72 17.72
C THR A 82 1.07 20.16 16.51
N GLY A 83 2.40 20.11 16.62
CA GLY A 83 3.30 20.53 15.55
C GLY A 83 3.17 19.65 14.29
N ILE A 84 3.29 20.26 13.10
CA ILE A 84 3.15 19.53 11.83
C ILE A 84 4.18 18.40 11.68
N VAL A 85 5.38 18.56 12.25
CA VAL A 85 6.40 17.51 12.29
C VAL A 85 5.85 16.27 12.99
N ALA A 86 5.25 16.43 14.18
CA ALA A 86 4.66 15.32 14.92
C ALA A 86 3.58 14.62 14.10
N LEU A 87 2.70 15.37 13.45
CA LEU A 87 1.62 14.83 12.62
C LEU A 87 2.09 14.14 11.33
N ARG A 88 3.23 14.53 10.76
CA ARG A 88 3.80 13.90 9.55
C ARG A 88 4.69 12.68 9.87
N LEU A 89 5.28 12.59 11.07
CA LEU A 89 6.16 11.48 11.46
C LEU A 89 5.53 10.08 11.31
N PRO A 90 4.25 9.84 11.67
CA PRO A 90 3.60 8.55 11.41
C PRO A 90 3.63 8.15 9.93
N SER A 91 3.46 9.12 9.03
CA SER A 91 3.51 8.89 7.59
C SER A 91 4.93 8.59 7.11
N VAL A 92 5.96 9.25 7.67
CA VAL A 92 7.37 8.92 7.40
C VAL A 92 7.67 7.48 7.81
N VAL A 93 7.29 7.09 9.03
CA VAL A 93 7.48 5.71 9.53
C VAL A 93 6.73 4.72 8.64
N ALA A 94 5.50 5.03 8.26
CA ALA A 94 4.73 4.18 7.36
C ALA A 94 5.39 4.06 5.96
N GLY A 95 5.92 5.15 5.40
CA GLY A 95 6.68 5.11 4.14
C GLY A 95 7.90 4.20 4.22
N VAL A 96 8.64 4.26 5.33
CA VAL A 96 9.75 3.35 5.63
C VAL A 96 9.28 1.89 5.66
N LEU A 97 8.17 1.62 6.36
CA LEU A 97 7.59 0.27 6.44
C LEU A 97 7.09 -0.23 5.08
N ALA A 98 6.53 0.64 4.25
CA ALA A 98 6.08 0.29 2.90
C ALA A 98 7.27 -0.08 1.99
N ALA A 99 8.35 0.71 2.00
CA ALA A 99 9.56 0.42 1.23
C ALA A 99 10.28 -0.84 1.72
N ALA A 100 10.48 -0.96 3.04
CA ALA A 100 11.06 -2.14 3.68
C ALA A 100 10.25 -3.41 3.41
N GLY A 101 8.91 -3.30 3.54
CA GLY A 101 7.97 -4.37 3.28
C GLY A 101 7.96 -4.81 1.82
N THR A 102 8.04 -3.85 0.89
CA THR A 102 8.15 -4.13 -0.56
C THR A 102 9.46 -4.85 -0.86
N GLY A 103 10.55 -4.45 -0.20
CA GLY A 103 11.82 -5.15 -0.28
C GLY A 103 11.76 -6.59 0.27
N ALA A 104 11.08 -6.80 1.40
CA ALA A 104 10.83 -8.13 1.94
C ALA A 104 9.94 -8.98 1.02
N LEU A 105 8.92 -8.38 0.41
CA LEU A 105 7.97 -9.03 -0.50
C LEU A 105 8.67 -9.44 -1.79
N GLY A 106 9.40 -8.53 -2.42
CA GLY A 106 10.22 -8.80 -3.60
C GLY A 106 11.26 -9.88 -3.32
N ARG A 107 11.89 -9.87 -2.13
CA ARG A 107 12.79 -10.95 -1.71
C ARG A 107 12.07 -12.29 -1.59
N ALA A 108 10.88 -12.31 -1.01
CA ALA A 108 10.10 -13.52 -0.84
C ALA A 108 9.66 -14.09 -2.21
N LEU A 109 9.25 -13.25 -3.15
CA LEU A 109 8.67 -13.65 -4.44
C LEU A 109 9.71 -13.88 -5.54
N GLY A 110 10.77 -13.06 -5.59
CA GLY A 110 11.73 -13.04 -6.70
C GLY A 110 13.20 -13.10 -6.27
N GLY A 111 13.49 -13.30 -4.97
CA GLY A 111 14.86 -13.38 -4.44
C GLY A 111 15.50 -12.04 -4.10
N PRO A 112 16.74 -12.03 -3.57
CA PRO A 112 17.34 -10.85 -2.93
C PRO A 112 17.43 -9.61 -3.82
N ARG A 113 17.74 -9.77 -5.12
CA ARG A 113 17.83 -8.66 -6.08
C ARG A 113 16.46 -8.06 -6.37
N ALA A 114 15.43 -8.88 -6.55
CA ALA A 114 14.06 -8.39 -6.74
C ALA A 114 13.57 -7.58 -5.53
N GLY A 115 13.90 -8.03 -4.32
CA GLY A 115 13.63 -7.27 -3.10
C GLY A 115 14.37 -5.93 -3.07
N LEU A 116 15.69 -5.95 -3.26
CA LEU A 116 16.49 -4.72 -3.25
C LEU A 116 15.99 -3.71 -4.30
N TYR A 117 15.83 -4.13 -5.54
CA TYR A 117 15.41 -3.22 -6.61
C TYR A 117 13.97 -2.76 -6.45
N GLY A 118 13.03 -3.65 -6.12
CA GLY A 118 11.62 -3.28 -5.94
C GLY A 118 11.40 -2.34 -4.77
N GLY A 119 12.01 -2.63 -3.62
CA GLY A 119 11.91 -1.77 -2.45
C GLY A 119 12.58 -0.41 -2.67
N SER A 120 13.79 -0.39 -3.26
CA SER A 120 14.49 0.87 -3.54
C SER A 120 13.78 1.70 -4.60
N LEU A 121 13.17 1.07 -5.62
CA LEU A 121 12.38 1.78 -6.61
C LEU A 121 11.20 2.48 -5.93
N LEU A 122 10.43 1.78 -5.10
CA LEU A 122 9.33 2.40 -4.34
C LEU A 122 9.84 3.53 -3.44
N ALA A 123 10.96 3.33 -2.75
CA ALA A 123 11.58 4.33 -1.86
C ALA A 123 11.93 5.64 -2.58
N LEU A 124 12.27 5.56 -3.87
CA LEU A 124 12.68 6.68 -4.71
C LEU A 124 11.53 7.26 -5.54
N MET A 125 10.34 6.64 -5.54
CA MET A 125 9.20 7.14 -6.30
C MET A 125 8.65 8.43 -5.69
N PRO A 126 8.33 9.46 -6.50
CA PRO A 126 7.79 10.72 -6.01
C PRO A 126 6.53 10.56 -5.17
N VAL A 127 5.67 9.58 -5.53
CA VAL A 127 4.43 9.29 -4.81
C VAL A 127 4.68 8.87 -3.35
N LEU A 128 5.68 8.02 -3.10
CA LEU A 128 6.00 7.60 -1.74
C LEU A 128 6.58 8.77 -0.95
N SER A 129 7.47 9.55 -1.56
CA SER A 129 8.05 10.73 -0.91
C SER A 129 6.96 11.73 -0.49
N ARG A 130 6.06 12.08 -1.42
CA ARG A 130 4.91 12.97 -1.18
C ARG A 130 4.04 12.46 -0.03
N TYR A 131 3.60 11.20 -0.08
CA TYR A 131 2.72 10.66 0.95
C TYR A 131 3.39 10.41 2.29
N SER A 132 4.71 10.21 2.30
CA SER A 132 5.48 10.13 3.55
C SER A 132 5.56 11.48 4.26
N GLN A 133 5.41 12.58 3.53
CA GLN A 133 5.48 13.96 4.03
C GLN A 133 4.11 14.62 4.20
N GLU A 134 3.02 13.86 4.19
CA GLU A 134 1.67 14.36 4.43
C GLU A 134 1.11 13.76 5.72
N ALA A 135 0.50 14.58 6.57
CA ALA A 135 -0.30 14.16 7.73
C ALA A 135 -1.66 13.59 7.28
N ARG A 136 -1.59 12.52 6.46
CA ARG A 136 -2.71 11.81 5.82
C ARG A 136 -2.50 10.28 5.88
N PRO A 137 -3.57 9.47 5.73
CA PRO A 137 -3.47 8.01 5.86
C PRO A 137 -2.78 7.31 4.68
N TYR A 138 -2.32 8.03 3.65
CA TYR A 138 -1.85 7.43 2.40
C TYR A 138 -0.63 6.52 2.59
N ALA A 139 0.40 6.98 3.32
CA ALA A 139 1.58 6.15 3.61
C ALA A 139 1.23 4.94 4.50
N LEU A 140 0.32 5.11 5.45
CA LEU A 140 -0.17 4.01 6.30
C LEU A 140 -0.93 2.97 5.48
N THR A 141 -1.77 3.43 4.54
CA THR A 141 -2.49 2.56 3.61
C THR A 141 -1.51 1.74 2.76
N MET A 142 -0.48 2.38 2.19
CA MET A 142 0.56 1.67 1.41
C MET A 142 1.29 0.63 2.26
N ALA A 143 1.70 0.98 3.48
CA ALA A 143 2.36 0.06 4.41
C ALA A 143 1.45 -1.12 4.79
N ALA A 144 0.17 -0.85 5.07
CA ALA A 144 -0.82 -1.85 5.40
C ALA A 144 -1.12 -2.76 4.21
N ALA A 145 -1.18 -2.24 2.97
CA ALA A 145 -1.39 -3.02 1.76
C ALA A 145 -0.21 -3.99 1.53
N VAL A 146 1.02 -3.48 1.58
CA VAL A 146 2.24 -4.30 1.48
C VAL A 146 2.31 -5.34 2.60
N GLY A 147 1.96 -4.95 3.84
CA GLY A 147 1.90 -5.83 5.00
C GLY A 147 0.88 -6.95 4.83
N ALA A 148 -0.34 -6.63 4.37
CA ALA A 148 -1.38 -7.59 4.07
C ALA A 148 -0.94 -8.58 2.97
N THR A 149 -0.29 -8.09 1.91
CA THR A 149 0.27 -8.96 0.85
C THR A 149 1.35 -9.90 1.40
N LEU A 150 2.25 -9.41 2.26
CA LEU A 150 3.25 -10.24 2.93
C LEU A 150 2.61 -11.31 3.82
N LEU A 151 1.57 -10.96 4.57
CA LEU A 151 0.82 -11.90 5.42
C LEU A 151 0.11 -12.96 4.58
N LEU A 152 -0.49 -12.58 3.46
CA LEU A 152 -1.07 -13.53 2.51
C LEU A 152 -0.01 -14.48 1.96
N VAL A 153 1.12 -13.97 1.48
CA VAL A 153 2.21 -14.80 0.94
C VAL A 153 2.72 -15.79 1.99
N ARG A 154 2.80 -15.38 3.26
CA ARG A 154 3.13 -16.29 4.36
C ARG A 154 2.04 -17.33 4.60
N ALA A 155 0.77 -16.92 4.62
CA ALA A 155 -0.37 -17.82 4.80
C ALA A 155 -0.51 -18.83 3.65
N LEU A 156 -0.16 -18.46 2.41
CA LEU A 156 -0.14 -19.39 1.28
C LEU A 156 0.96 -20.43 1.38
N ARG A 157 2.11 -20.08 1.97
CA ARG A 157 3.23 -21.01 2.20
C ARG A 157 2.99 -21.95 3.38
N ARG A 158 2.34 -21.44 4.43
CA ARG A 158 2.02 -22.18 5.65
C ARG A 158 0.57 -21.89 6.03
N PRO A 159 -0.39 -22.60 5.43
CA PRO A 159 -1.81 -22.32 5.60
C PRO A 159 -2.30 -22.82 6.96
N THR A 160 -2.17 -21.98 7.98
CA THR A 160 -2.75 -22.20 9.32
C THR A 160 -3.90 -21.24 9.58
N PRO A 161 -4.89 -21.60 10.41
CA PRO A 161 -5.98 -20.69 10.79
C PRO A 161 -5.46 -19.36 11.38
N GLY A 162 -4.43 -19.41 12.24
CA GLY A 162 -3.82 -18.21 12.81
C GLY A 162 -3.20 -17.27 11.77
N ALA A 163 -2.54 -17.82 10.74
CA ALA A 163 -1.97 -16.99 9.67
C ALA A 163 -3.06 -16.27 8.86
N PHE A 164 -4.17 -16.97 8.57
CA PHE A 164 -5.33 -16.38 7.89
C PHE A 164 -6.08 -15.37 8.77
N ALA A 165 -6.16 -15.60 10.09
CA ALA A 165 -6.76 -14.65 11.03
C ALA A 165 -5.98 -13.33 11.09
N VAL A 166 -4.64 -13.39 11.21
CA VAL A 166 -3.79 -12.20 11.20
C VAL A 166 -3.88 -11.46 9.85
N TYR A 167 -3.92 -12.20 8.74
CA TYR A 167 -4.19 -11.62 7.41
C TYR A 167 -5.55 -10.93 7.36
N GLY A 168 -6.64 -11.56 7.81
CA GLY A 168 -7.98 -10.98 7.84
C GLY A 168 -8.06 -9.69 8.67
N LEU A 169 -7.40 -9.68 9.84
CA LEU A 169 -7.30 -8.47 10.66
C LEU A 169 -6.56 -7.34 9.94
N SER A 170 -5.46 -7.67 9.23
CA SER A 170 -4.72 -6.66 8.46
C SER A 170 -5.55 -6.07 7.31
N VAL A 171 -6.46 -6.86 6.72
CA VAL A 171 -7.39 -6.39 5.68
C VAL A 171 -8.42 -5.42 6.27
N ALA A 172 -8.93 -5.69 7.47
CA ALA A 172 -9.82 -4.75 8.16
C ALA A 172 -9.10 -3.42 8.45
N VAL A 173 -7.88 -3.47 9.01
CA VAL A 173 -7.07 -2.26 9.28
C VAL A 173 -6.80 -1.48 8.00
N LEU A 174 -6.42 -2.17 6.92
CA LEU A 174 -6.21 -1.55 5.60
C LEU A 174 -7.47 -0.80 5.12
N ALA A 175 -8.64 -1.43 5.21
CA ALA A 175 -9.89 -0.84 4.77
C ALA A 175 -10.39 0.31 5.68
N TYR A 176 -10.04 0.31 6.97
CA TYR A 176 -10.27 1.44 7.88
C TYR A 176 -9.33 2.63 7.61
N LEU A 177 -8.15 2.39 7.02
CA LEU A 177 -7.23 3.46 6.61
C LEU A 177 -7.65 4.09 5.27
N ASN A 178 -8.16 3.26 4.35
CA ASN A 178 -8.72 3.69 3.08
C ASN A 178 -9.82 2.73 2.63
N LEU A 179 -11.05 3.21 2.52
CA LEU A 179 -12.21 2.39 2.15
C LEU A 179 -12.05 1.74 0.77
N PHE A 180 -11.37 2.39 -0.19
CA PHE A 180 -11.12 1.83 -1.51
C PHE A 180 -10.03 0.76 -1.52
N ALA A 181 -9.23 0.65 -0.45
CA ALA A 181 -8.23 -0.41 -0.33
C ALA A 181 -8.85 -1.81 -0.13
N VAL A 182 -10.19 -1.93 -0.03
CA VAL A 182 -10.92 -3.21 -0.16
C VAL A 182 -10.72 -3.88 -1.54
N LEU A 183 -10.20 -3.16 -2.54
CA LEU A 183 -9.82 -3.75 -3.82
C LEU A 183 -8.54 -4.59 -3.73
N VAL A 184 -7.67 -4.34 -2.73
CA VAL A 184 -6.46 -5.13 -2.49
C VAL A 184 -6.78 -6.59 -2.12
N PRO A 185 -7.66 -6.90 -1.13
CA PRO A 185 -8.04 -8.28 -0.89
C PRO A 185 -8.76 -8.92 -2.09
N ALA A 186 -9.49 -8.18 -2.93
CA ALA A 186 -10.03 -8.74 -4.17
C ALA A 186 -8.90 -9.22 -5.12
N ALA A 187 -7.84 -8.42 -5.28
CA ALA A 187 -6.62 -8.84 -5.98
C ALA A 187 -5.95 -10.06 -5.35
N HIS A 188 -5.94 -10.13 -4.01
CA HIS A 188 -5.47 -11.31 -3.28
C HIS A 188 -6.31 -12.56 -3.58
N GLY A 189 -7.64 -12.43 -3.69
CA GLY A 189 -8.52 -13.54 -4.05
C GLY A 189 -8.17 -14.12 -5.43
N VAL A 190 -7.94 -13.24 -6.42
CA VAL A 190 -7.44 -13.65 -7.75
C VAL A 190 -6.09 -14.35 -7.63
N ALA A 191 -5.15 -13.78 -6.86
CA ALA A 191 -3.83 -14.40 -6.64
C ALA A 191 -3.94 -15.79 -5.99
N VAL A 192 -4.83 -15.98 -5.01
CA VAL A 192 -5.10 -17.27 -4.36
C VAL A 192 -5.62 -18.28 -5.38
N LEU A 193 -6.57 -17.90 -6.24
CA LEU A 193 -7.09 -18.75 -7.31
C LEU A 193 -6.01 -19.15 -8.31
N LEU A 194 -5.22 -18.19 -8.80
CA LEU A 194 -4.10 -18.43 -9.73
C LEU A 194 -3.00 -19.32 -9.11
N CYS A 195 -2.83 -19.25 -7.79
CA CYS A 195 -1.90 -20.10 -7.06
C CYS A 195 -2.49 -21.46 -6.67
N ARG A 196 -3.76 -21.74 -6.98
CA ARG A 196 -4.52 -22.91 -6.48
C ARG A 196 -4.44 -23.05 -4.96
N GLY A 197 -4.45 -21.91 -4.27
CA GLY A 197 -4.38 -21.82 -2.81
C GLY A 197 -5.73 -22.11 -2.12
N PRO A 198 -5.77 -22.09 -0.78
CA PRO A 198 -6.96 -22.44 0.00
C PRO A 198 -8.01 -21.32 -0.02
N PHE A 199 -8.75 -21.19 -1.12
CA PHE A 199 -9.72 -20.12 -1.36
C PHE A 199 -10.78 -19.99 -0.25
N ALA A 200 -11.33 -21.11 0.24
CA ALA A 200 -12.30 -21.09 1.34
C ALA A 200 -11.74 -20.44 2.62
N ARG A 201 -10.47 -20.71 2.95
CA ARG A 201 -9.82 -20.09 4.12
C ARG A 201 -9.55 -18.60 3.91
N TRP A 202 -9.22 -18.22 2.68
CA TRP A 202 -9.12 -16.81 2.31
C TRP A 202 -10.47 -16.10 2.47
N CYS A 203 -11.58 -16.70 2.01
CA CYS A 203 -12.93 -16.15 2.24
C CYS A 203 -13.23 -16.00 3.73
N LEU A 204 -12.98 -17.04 4.53
CA LEU A 204 -13.19 -17.01 5.99
C LEU A 204 -12.34 -15.96 6.71
N ALA A 205 -11.20 -15.56 6.15
CA ALA A 205 -10.38 -14.47 6.67
C ALA A 205 -10.89 -13.08 6.28
N VAL A 206 -11.31 -12.92 5.03
CA VAL A 206 -11.67 -11.60 4.47
C VAL A 206 -13.09 -11.19 4.86
N VAL A 207 -14.05 -12.12 4.82
CA VAL A 207 -15.47 -11.82 5.06
C VAL A 207 -15.72 -11.16 6.43
N PRO A 208 -15.18 -11.68 7.56
CA PRO A 208 -15.34 -11.01 8.85
C PRO A 208 -14.71 -9.61 8.87
N GLY A 209 -13.55 -9.44 8.24
CA GLY A 209 -12.89 -8.14 8.13
C GLY A 209 -13.71 -7.11 7.36
N LEU A 210 -14.31 -7.51 6.23
CA LEU A 210 -15.21 -6.66 5.47
C LEU A 210 -16.51 -6.37 6.22
N ALA A 211 -17.04 -7.34 6.98
CA ALA A 211 -18.22 -7.15 7.82
C ALA A 211 -17.98 -6.09 8.91
N LEU A 212 -16.78 -6.03 9.49
CA LEU A 212 -16.40 -4.98 10.45
C LEU A 212 -16.38 -3.58 9.81
N VAL A 213 -16.00 -3.49 8.54
CA VAL A 213 -15.88 -2.22 7.80
C VAL A 213 -17.21 -1.79 7.18
N ALA A 214 -18.17 -2.71 7.01
CA ALA A 214 -19.46 -2.42 6.38
C ALA A 214 -20.23 -1.25 7.01
N PRO A 215 -20.30 -1.08 8.35
CA PRO A 215 -20.93 0.09 8.97
C PRO A 215 -20.24 1.41 8.59
N LEU A 216 -18.91 1.40 8.46
CA LEU A 216 -18.15 2.56 8.01
C LEU A 216 -18.50 2.89 6.55
N GLY A 217 -18.54 1.89 5.66
CA GLY A 217 -18.93 2.08 4.27
C GLY A 217 -20.35 2.63 4.12
N TRP A 218 -21.29 2.16 4.94
CA TRP A 218 -22.65 2.69 4.99
C TRP A 218 -22.71 4.14 5.49
N LEU A 219 -21.95 4.49 6.53
CA LEU A 219 -21.90 5.86 7.02
C LEU A 219 -21.22 6.79 5.99
N ALA A 220 -20.14 6.33 5.35
CA ALA A 220 -19.43 7.06 4.31
C ALA A 220 -20.30 7.32 3.08
N SER A 221 -21.17 6.38 2.69
CA SER A 221 -22.08 6.59 1.55
C SER A 221 -23.09 7.71 1.81
N ARG A 222 -23.51 7.90 3.07
CA ARG A 222 -24.34 9.04 3.51
C ARG A 222 -23.60 10.38 3.53
N GLN A 223 -22.27 10.36 3.48
CA GLN A 223 -21.39 11.54 3.45
C GLN A 223 -20.81 11.80 2.04
N SER A 224 -21.34 11.12 1.02
CA SER A 224 -20.84 11.20 -0.37
C SER A 224 -20.87 12.60 -1.00
N ALA A 225 -21.64 13.54 -0.45
CA ALA A 225 -21.62 14.94 -0.87
C ALA A 225 -20.21 15.57 -0.75
N GLN A 226 -19.36 15.11 0.17
CA GLN A 226 -17.97 15.58 0.32
C GLN A 226 -17.09 15.29 -0.90
N VAL A 227 -17.48 14.30 -1.70
CA VAL A 227 -16.78 13.90 -2.93
C VAL A 227 -17.58 14.24 -4.18
N GLY A 228 -18.66 15.03 -4.08
CA GLY A 228 -19.52 15.41 -5.20
C GLY A 228 -18.84 16.30 -6.25
N TRP A 229 -17.65 16.82 -5.97
CA TRP A 229 -16.82 17.56 -6.93
C TRP A 229 -16.08 16.64 -7.91
N ILE A 230 -16.02 15.33 -7.65
CA ILE A 230 -15.32 14.37 -8.52
C ILE A 230 -16.13 14.18 -9.81
N THR A 231 -15.46 14.30 -10.94
CA THR A 231 -16.03 14.06 -12.27
C THR A 231 -15.75 12.64 -12.74
N ARG A 232 -16.51 12.17 -13.73
CA ARG A 232 -16.25 10.86 -14.35
C ARG A 232 -14.85 10.85 -14.95
N PRO A 233 -14.08 9.76 -14.76
CA PRO A 233 -12.73 9.69 -15.28
C PRO A 233 -12.74 9.59 -16.81
N ASP A 234 -11.74 10.18 -17.44
CA ASP A 234 -11.49 10.09 -18.87
C ASP A 234 -10.16 9.37 -19.20
N ALA A 235 -9.79 9.32 -20.48
CA ALA A 235 -8.53 8.69 -20.90
C ALA A 235 -7.28 9.43 -20.38
N GLY A 236 -7.39 10.75 -20.16
CA GLY A 236 -6.34 11.57 -19.58
C GLY A 236 -6.05 11.20 -18.14
N ASP A 237 -7.07 10.83 -17.35
CA ASP A 237 -6.91 10.38 -15.97
C ASP A 237 -6.06 9.11 -15.82
N VAL A 238 -6.10 8.22 -16.81
CA VAL A 238 -5.27 7.00 -16.85
C VAL A 238 -3.80 7.35 -17.06
N GLY A 239 -3.52 8.29 -17.98
CA GLY A 239 -2.16 8.79 -18.18
C GLY A 239 -1.65 9.54 -16.95
N MET A 240 -2.50 10.40 -16.38
CA MET A 240 -2.18 11.14 -15.15
C MET A 240 -1.89 10.18 -14.00
N LEU A 241 -2.60 9.05 -13.88
CA LEU A 241 -2.29 8.03 -12.88
C LEU A 241 -0.86 7.51 -13.02
N ALA A 242 -0.44 7.20 -14.25
CA ALA A 242 0.91 6.72 -14.51
C ALA A 242 1.96 7.78 -14.13
N VAL A 243 1.73 9.04 -14.47
CA VAL A 243 2.60 10.16 -14.08
C VAL A 243 2.64 10.34 -12.56
N GLN A 244 1.49 10.31 -11.89
CA GLN A 244 1.40 10.51 -10.43
C GLN A 244 2.07 9.39 -9.66
N LEU A 245 1.98 8.14 -10.14
CA LEU A 245 2.64 6.99 -9.52
C LEU A 245 4.14 7.02 -9.78
N PHE A 246 4.56 7.09 -11.05
CA PHE A 246 5.95 6.83 -11.46
C PHE A 246 6.82 8.09 -11.58
N GLY A 247 6.22 9.28 -11.58
CA GLY A 247 6.89 10.55 -11.81
C GLY A 247 7.02 10.91 -13.28
N ASP A 248 7.40 12.16 -13.52
CA ASP A 248 7.74 12.71 -14.85
C ASP A 248 9.21 13.17 -14.85
N LEU A 249 9.87 13.06 -16.01
CA LEU A 249 11.24 13.58 -16.23
C LEU A 249 11.25 15.01 -16.77
N GLY A 250 10.08 15.64 -16.93
CA GLY A 250 9.97 17.00 -17.43
C GLY A 250 10.24 17.11 -18.93
N ALA A 251 9.84 16.10 -19.70
CA ALA A 251 9.94 16.16 -21.15
C ALA A 251 9.09 17.34 -21.69
N ALA A 252 9.61 18.08 -22.67
CA ALA A 252 8.97 19.27 -23.24
C ALA A 252 7.67 18.97 -24.01
N THR A 253 7.32 17.70 -24.19
CA THR A 253 6.04 17.24 -24.72
C THR A 253 5.23 16.61 -23.60
N PRO A 254 3.88 16.64 -23.62
CA PRO A 254 3.07 15.93 -22.64
C PRO A 254 3.32 14.44 -22.77
N ALA A 255 4.33 13.94 -22.05
CA ALA A 255 4.55 12.53 -21.84
C ALA A 255 3.50 12.08 -20.83
N TRP A 256 2.30 11.81 -21.35
CA TRP A 256 1.12 11.35 -20.60
C TRP A 256 1.36 10.08 -19.77
N LEU A 257 2.55 9.48 -19.79
CA LEU A 257 2.93 8.31 -19.01
C LEU A 257 4.14 8.53 -18.09
N GLY A 258 4.83 9.68 -18.15
CA GLY A 258 6.01 9.96 -17.33
C GLY A 258 7.10 8.87 -17.44
N VAL A 259 7.64 8.41 -16.31
CA VAL A 259 8.66 7.35 -16.23
C VAL A 259 8.04 5.93 -16.30
N ALA A 260 6.71 5.80 -16.30
CA ALA A 260 6.03 4.50 -16.27
C ALA A 260 6.49 3.53 -17.38
N PRO A 261 6.72 3.94 -18.64
CA PRO A 261 7.20 3.05 -19.70
C PRO A 261 8.60 2.49 -19.40
N LEU A 262 9.48 3.30 -18.80
CA LEU A 262 10.81 2.85 -18.40
C LEU A 262 10.72 1.81 -17.27
N VAL A 263 9.89 2.06 -16.26
CA VAL A 263 9.65 1.11 -15.17
C VAL A 263 9.07 -0.20 -15.70
N ALA A 264 8.10 -0.12 -16.61
CA ALA A 264 7.52 -1.28 -17.29
C ALA A 264 8.57 -2.03 -18.11
N ALA A 265 9.41 -1.33 -18.87
CA ALA A 265 10.50 -1.94 -19.64
C ALA A 265 11.51 -2.66 -18.73
N LEU A 266 11.91 -2.05 -17.61
CA LEU A 266 12.80 -2.68 -16.63
C LEU A 266 12.15 -3.92 -16.00
N ALA A 267 10.85 -3.87 -15.70
CA ALA A 267 10.10 -5.01 -15.19
C ALA A 267 10.02 -6.15 -16.22
N VAL A 268 9.74 -5.83 -17.49
CA VAL A 268 9.71 -6.81 -18.59
C VAL A 268 11.09 -7.41 -18.82
N VAL A 269 12.14 -6.58 -18.92
CA VAL A 269 13.52 -7.04 -19.05
C VAL A 269 13.91 -7.92 -17.86
N GLY A 270 13.54 -7.54 -16.63
CA GLY A 270 13.74 -8.34 -15.44
C GLY A 270 13.03 -9.69 -15.50
N ALA A 271 11.78 -9.72 -15.96
CA ALA A 271 11.00 -10.94 -16.15
C ALA A 271 11.59 -11.84 -17.26
N VAL A 272 12.13 -11.25 -18.33
CA VAL A 272 12.68 -11.96 -19.49
C VAL A 272 14.12 -12.45 -19.27
N ARG A 273 14.98 -11.64 -18.63
CA ARG A 273 16.43 -11.89 -18.46
C ARG A 273 16.82 -12.60 -17.18
N SER A 274 15.95 -12.60 -16.19
CA SER A 274 16.16 -13.46 -15.04
C SER A 274 16.26 -14.92 -15.54
N PRO A 275 16.91 -15.84 -14.80
CA PRO A 275 16.95 -17.27 -15.14
C PRO A 275 15.55 -17.93 -15.24
N LEU A 276 14.49 -17.12 -15.18
CA LEU A 276 13.09 -17.39 -15.35
C LEU A 276 12.69 -17.83 -16.75
N ARG A 277 13.45 -17.65 -17.83
CA ARG A 277 13.14 -18.41 -19.07
C ARG A 277 13.41 -19.90 -18.91
N ALA A 278 14.56 -20.26 -18.35
CA ALA A 278 14.92 -21.65 -18.04
C ALA A 278 14.12 -22.22 -16.85
N ALA A 279 13.64 -21.37 -15.94
CA ALA A 279 12.76 -21.76 -14.84
C ALA A 279 11.27 -21.68 -15.21
N ALA A 280 10.82 -20.91 -16.20
CA ALA A 280 9.44 -20.88 -16.72
C ALA A 280 9.15 -22.10 -17.59
N ALA A 281 10.14 -22.53 -18.40
CA ALA A 281 10.11 -23.83 -19.08
C ALA A 281 9.99 -25.00 -18.08
N ARG A 282 10.58 -24.86 -16.88
CA ARG A 282 10.41 -25.81 -15.75
C ARG A 282 9.17 -25.53 -14.88
N ALA A 283 8.62 -24.31 -14.90
CA ALA A 283 7.47 -23.89 -14.08
C ALA A 283 6.13 -24.24 -14.71
N ALA A 284 6.09 -24.51 -16.01
CA ALA A 284 5.00 -25.24 -16.63
C ALA A 284 4.76 -26.61 -15.95
N ALA A 285 5.75 -27.14 -15.21
CA ALA A 285 5.67 -28.39 -14.45
C ALA A 285 5.58 -28.22 -12.90
N GLY A 286 5.63 -27.02 -12.31
CA GLY A 286 5.57 -26.87 -10.84
C GLY A 286 6.12 -25.56 -10.25
N SER A 287 5.84 -25.35 -8.95
CA SER A 287 6.01 -24.11 -8.14
C SER A 287 7.41 -23.44 -8.20
N SER A 288 7.64 -22.57 -9.18
CA SER A 288 8.79 -21.65 -9.15
C SER A 288 8.43 -20.33 -8.48
N ALA A 289 9.39 -19.72 -7.77
CA ALA A 289 9.24 -18.40 -7.15
C ALA A 289 8.80 -17.33 -8.17
N ALA A 290 9.32 -17.45 -9.40
CA ALA A 290 8.93 -16.68 -10.59
C ALA A 290 7.43 -16.63 -10.84
N GLY A 291 6.80 -17.81 -10.86
CA GLY A 291 5.38 -17.95 -11.14
C GLY A 291 4.52 -17.40 -10.02
N LEU A 292 5.01 -17.43 -8.78
CA LEU A 292 4.34 -16.82 -7.64
C LEU A 292 4.43 -15.29 -7.69
N LEU A 293 5.56 -14.73 -8.12
CA LEU A 293 5.72 -13.28 -8.31
C LEU A 293 4.67 -12.73 -9.27
N VAL A 294 4.54 -13.32 -10.47
CA VAL A 294 3.58 -12.86 -11.47
C VAL A 294 2.14 -13.01 -10.97
N ARG A 295 1.81 -14.16 -10.36
CA ARG A 295 0.44 -14.45 -9.86
C ARG A 295 0.00 -13.57 -8.71
N VAL A 296 0.92 -12.95 -7.97
CA VAL A 296 0.61 -11.98 -6.91
C VAL A 296 0.70 -10.55 -7.43
N ALA A 297 1.77 -10.21 -8.14
CA ALA A 297 2.05 -8.84 -8.58
C ALA A 297 1.08 -8.34 -9.66
N VAL A 298 0.69 -9.18 -10.63
CA VAL A 298 -0.19 -8.76 -11.73
C VAL A 298 -1.61 -8.42 -11.24
N PRO A 299 -2.31 -9.28 -10.48
CA PRO A 299 -3.60 -8.91 -9.91
C PRO A 299 -3.50 -7.67 -9.02
N TRP A 300 -2.43 -7.56 -8.22
CA TRP A 300 -2.23 -6.42 -7.32
C TRP A 300 -1.99 -5.11 -8.07
N LEU A 301 -1.24 -5.13 -9.18
CA LEU A 301 -0.97 -3.96 -10.00
C LEU A 301 -2.18 -3.51 -10.83
N LEU A 302 -2.95 -4.46 -11.36
CA LEU A 302 -4.02 -4.14 -12.32
C LEU A 302 -5.39 -3.99 -11.68
N LEU A 303 -5.76 -4.86 -10.74
CA LEU A 303 -7.14 -4.94 -10.28
C LEU A 303 -7.58 -3.68 -9.52
N PRO A 304 -6.85 -3.17 -8.50
CA PRO A 304 -7.27 -1.97 -7.78
C PRO A 304 -7.46 -0.72 -8.67
N PRO A 305 -6.48 -0.30 -9.51
CA PRO A 305 -6.67 0.88 -10.35
C PRO A 305 -7.77 0.68 -11.40
N VAL A 306 -7.80 -0.47 -12.08
CA VAL A 306 -8.80 -0.73 -13.13
C VAL A 306 -10.20 -0.81 -12.55
N ALA A 307 -10.37 -1.50 -11.42
CA ALA A 307 -11.68 -1.62 -10.77
C ALA A 307 -12.17 -0.26 -10.24
N LEU A 308 -11.29 0.56 -9.67
CA LEU A 308 -11.70 1.89 -9.18
C LEU A 308 -12.08 2.83 -10.34
N LEU A 309 -11.28 2.84 -11.42
CA LEU A 309 -11.59 3.61 -12.63
C LEU A 309 -12.91 3.15 -13.26
N ALA A 310 -13.10 1.83 -13.41
CA ALA A 310 -14.32 1.27 -13.98
C ALA A 310 -15.55 1.56 -13.12
N LEU A 311 -15.46 1.40 -11.79
CA LEU A 311 -16.53 1.75 -10.85
C LEU A 311 -16.86 3.24 -10.92
N SER A 312 -15.82 4.08 -10.98
CA SER A 312 -15.97 5.53 -11.04
C SER A 312 -16.59 6.01 -12.35
N TRP A 313 -16.31 5.32 -13.44
CA TRP A 313 -16.88 5.61 -14.75
C TRP A 313 -18.34 5.13 -14.86
N ALA A 314 -18.61 3.89 -14.41
CA ALA A 314 -19.89 3.22 -14.64
C ALA A 314 -20.98 3.60 -13.64
N ALA A 315 -20.64 3.84 -12.37
CA ALA A 315 -21.63 4.01 -11.30
C ALA A 315 -21.58 5.40 -10.67
N HIS A 316 -20.52 5.68 -9.90
CA HIS A 316 -20.41 6.90 -9.11
C HIS A 316 -19.01 7.49 -9.24
N PRO A 317 -18.84 8.75 -9.70
CA PRO A 317 -17.55 9.41 -9.75
C PRO A 317 -16.88 9.44 -8.37
N VAL A 318 -15.89 8.58 -8.19
CA VAL A 318 -15.14 8.44 -6.93
C VAL A 318 -13.64 8.33 -7.15
N TYR A 319 -13.17 8.24 -8.39
CA TYR A 319 -11.76 8.11 -8.70
C TYR A 319 -11.02 9.42 -8.41
N VAL A 320 -9.99 9.30 -7.58
CA VAL A 320 -8.92 10.28 -7.38
C VAL A 320 -7.64 9.49 -7.25
N PHE A 321 -6.53 9.97 -7.85
CA PHE A 321 -5.26 9.24 -7.84
C PHE A 321 -4.83 8.78 -6.43
N ARG A 322 -5.12 9.57 -5.39
CA ARG A 322 -4.78 9.27 -3.99
C ARG A 322 -5.62 8.18 -3.32
N TYR A 323 -6.64 7.67 -4.01
CA TYR A 323 -7.42 6.50 -3.57
C TYR A 323 -6.87 5.20 -4.14
N VAL A 324 -5.99 5.27 -5.15
CA VAL A 324 -5.24 4.15 -5.71
C VAL A 324 -3.86 4.11 -5.04
N LEU A 325 -3.69 3.23 -4.05
CA LEU A 325 -2.47 3.07 -3.24
C LEU A 325 -2.05 1.60 -3.13
#